data_AF-A0A814KHM0-F1
#
_entry.id   AF-A0A814KHM0-F1
#
_cell.length_a   1.000
_cell.length_b   1.000
_cell.length_c   1.000
_cell.angle_alpha   90.00
_cell.angle_beta   90.00
_cell.angle_gamma   90.00
#
_symmetry.space_group_name_H-M   'P 1'
#
loop_
_entity.id
_entity.type
_entity.pdbx_description
1 polymer ?
#
loop_
_entity_poly.entity_id
_entity_poly.type
_entity_poly.pdbx_seq_one_letter_code
_entity_poly.pdbx_strand_id
1 'polypeptide(L)'
;MEEIIEWVDQHPNYKFNSIKHRFQKVKHPYFIPRFREYVKKNGTRFEKLEKIKQFMWDEFYINRAIEKEAVHDTDLELFAIQKARELK
;
A
#
# COMPACT_ATOMS: atom_id res chain seq x y z
N MET A 1 -8.15 6.22 1.99
CA MET A 1 -8.48 5.82 3.37
C MET A 1 -7.29 6.05 4.28
N GLU A 2 -6.09 5.65 3.85
CA GLU A 2 -4.82 5.93 4.53
C GLU A 2 -4.65 7.41 4.89
N GLU A 3 -4.78 8.32 3.92
CA GLU A 3 -4.71 9.78 4.16
C GLU A 3 -5.69 10.29 5.24
N ILE A 4 -6.88 9.69 5.33
CA ILE A 4 -7.88 10.06 6.33
C ILE A 4 -7.41 9.62 7.72
N ILE A 5 -6.88 8.41 7.84
CA ILE A 5 -6.37 7.86 9.11
C ILE A 5 -5.14 8.65 9.55
N GLU A 6 -4.18 8.86 8.65
CA GLU A 6 -2.95 9.60 8.92
C GLU A 6 -3.26 11.02 9.41
N TRP A 7 -4.19 11.71 8.75
CA TRP A 7 -4.58 13.04 9.19
C TRP A 7 -5.24 13.03 10.57
N VAL A 8 -6.11 12.06 10.85
CA VAL A 8 -6.76 11.89 12.17
C VAL A 8 -5.73 11.58 13.25
N ASP A 9 -4.72 10.75 12.94
CA ASP A 9 -3.62 10.42 13.86
C ASP A 9 -2.73 11.63 14.17
N GLN A 10 -2.47 12.48 13.18
CA GLN A 10 -1.73 13.73 13.36
C GLN A 10 -2.53 14.79 14.15
N HIS A 11 -3.86 14.66 14.24
CA HIS A 11 -4.76 15.65 14.82
C HIS A 11 -5.76 15.02 15.83
N PRO A 12 -5.29 14.38 16.91
CA PRO A 12 -6.14 13.56 17.79
C PRO A 12 -7.24 14.36 18.53
N ASN A 13 -7.03 15.67 18.73
CA ASN A 13 -7.95 16.54 19.47
C ASN A 13 -9.05 17.18 18.58
N TYR A 14 -9.02 16.94 17.26
CA TYR A 14 -9.96 17.56 16.35
C TYR A 14 -11.34 16.88 16.41
N LYS A 15 -12.40 17.71 16.43
CA LYS A 15 -13.78 17.22 16.39
C LYS A 15 -14.09 16.58 15.04
N PHE A 16 -15.01 15.62 15.05
CA PHE A 16 -15.46 14.96 13.82
C PHE A 16 -15.98 15.93 12.75
N ASN A 17 -16.60 17.06 13.14
CA ASN A 17 -17.05 18.07 12.18
C ASN A 17 -15.89 18.63 11.33
N SER A 18 -14.70 18.79 11.91
CA SER A 18 -13.51 19.22 11.19
C SER A 18 -13.02 18.14 10.21
N ILE A 19 -13.05 16.88 10.66
CA ILE A 19 -12.74 15.72 9.80
C ILE A 19 -13.70 15.65 8.62
N LYS A 20 -15.01 15.80 8.87
CA LYS A 20 -16.07 15.80 7.85
C LYS A 20 -15.94 16.96 6.87
N HIS A 21 -15.57 18.14 7.35
CA HIS A 21 -15.36 19.32 6.50
C HIS A 21 -14.20 19.09 5.51
N ARG A 22 -13.08 18.54 5.99
CA ARG A 22 -11.92 18.21 5.16
C ARG A 22 -12.18 17.01 4.24
N PHE A 23 -12.75 15.95 4.78
CA PHE A 23 -13.00 14.69 4.10
C PHE A 23 -14.51 14.48 3.95
N GLN A 24 -15.12 15.17 2.99
CA GLN A 24 -16.57 15.14 2.75
C GLN A 24 -17.14 13.72 2.48
N LYS A 25 -16.28 12.79 2.06
CA LYS A 25 -16.63 11.37 1.86
C LYS A 25 -16.88 10.62 3.18
N VAL A 26 -16.39 11.14 4.32
CA VAL A 26 -16.55 10.53 5.65
C VAL A 26 -17.83 11.06 6.29
N LYS A 27 -18.93 10.35 6.05
CA LYS A 27 -20.27 10.80 6.48
C LYS A 27 -20.53 10.60 7.98
N HIS A 28 -19.85 9.65 8.62
CA HIS A 28 -20.12 9.24 9.99
C HIS A 28 -18.82 8.89 10.76
N PRO A 29 -18.72 9.16 12.08
CA PRO A 29 -17.53 8.83 12.88
C PRO A 29 -17.11 7.36 12.82
N TYR A 30 -18.10 6.46 12.71
CA TYR A 30 -17.90 5.00 12.62
C TYR A 30 -17.03 4.57 11.43
N PHE A 31 -16.91 5.39 10.39
CA PHE A 31 -16.01 5.07 9.27
C PHE A 31 -14.54 5.07 9.67
N ILE A 32 -14.13 5.87 10.66
CA ILE A 32 -12.72 5.98 11.06
C ILE A 32 -12.17 4.65 11.61
N PRO A 33 -12.81 3.99 12.60
CA PRO A 33 -12.42 2.65 13.02
C PRO A 33 -12.42 1.63 11.87
N ARG A 34 -13.45 1.66 11.02
CA ARG A 34 -13.56 0.75 9.87
C ARG A 34 -12.42 0.91 8.87
N PHE A 35 -11.99 2.15 8.62
CA PHE A 35 -10.83 2.41 7.78
C PHE A 35 -9.55 1.87 8.41
N ARG A 36 -9.36 2.03 9.73
CA ARG A 36 -8.20 1.45 10.44
C ARG A 36 -8.17 -0.06 10.35
N GLU A 37 -9.30 -0.73 10.57
CA GLU A 37 -9.40 -2.18 10.41
C GLU A 37 -9.09 -2.61 8.97
N TYR A 38 -9.59 -1.87 7.98
CA TYR A 38 -9.31 -2.15 6.59
C TYR A 38 -7.81 -2.04 6.26
N VAL A 39 -7.15 -0.97 6.72
CA VAL A 39 -5.70 -0.78 6.51
C VAL A 39 -4.90 -1.84 7.27
N LYS A 40 -5.27 -2.15 8.52
CA LYS A 40 -4.61 -3.20 9.30
C LYS A 40 -4.72 -4.58 8.63
N LYS A 41 -5.86 -4.88 8.01
CA LYS A 41 -6.11 -6.16 7.34
C LYS A 41 -5.41 -6.26 5.99
N ASN A 42 -5.49 -5.21 5.17
CA ASN A 42 -5.04 -5.26 3.77
C ASN A 42 -3.65 -4.64 3.55
N GLY A 43 -3.08 -4.01 4.57
CA GLY A 43 -1.88 -3.19 4.45
C GLY A 43 -2.14 -1.87 3.71
N THR A 44 -1.10 -1.03 3.66
CA THR A 44 -1.12 0.21 2.88
C THR A 44 -0.67 -0.02 1.44
N ARG A 45 -1.01 0.90 0.53
CA ARG A 45 -0.46 0.89 -0.83
C ARG A 45 1.07 0.92 -0.80
N PHE A 46 1.66 1.70 0.11
CA PHE A 46 3.10 1.78 0.26
C PHE A 46 3.72 0.43 0.63
N GLU A 47 3.19 -0.24 1.66
CA GLU A 47 3.65 -1.57 2.07
C GLU A 47 3.53 -2.61 0.94
N LYS A 48 2.43 -2.54 0.16
CA LYS A 48 2.26 -3.43 -1.00
C LYS A 48 3.32 -3.17 -2.07
N LEU A 49 3.61 -1.90 -2.38
CA LEU A 49 4.65 -1.54 -3.33
C LEU A 49 6.05 -1.93 -2.85
N GLU A 50 6.31 -1.81 -1.56
CA GLU A 50 7.59 -2.23 -0.96
C GLU A 50 7.78 -3.76 -1.09
N LYS A 51 6.73 -4.55 -0.83
CA LYS A 51 6.76 -6.01 -1.05
C LYS A 51 6.99 -6.38 -2.50
N ILE A 52 6.37 -5.66 -3.45
CA ILE A 52 6.58 -5.88 -4.88
C ILE A 52 8.02 -5.54 -5.26
N LYS A 53 8.53 -4.40 -4.81
CA LYS A 53 9.91 -3.96 -5.06
C LYS A 53 10.92 -4.99 -4.53
N GLN A 54 10.73 -5.46 -3.31
CA GLN A 54 11.62 -6.47 -2.72
C GLN A 54 11.59 -7.76 -3.53
N PHE A 55 10.41 -8.25 -3.89
CA PHE A 55 10.25 -9.44 -4.73
C PHE A 55 10.94 -9.29 -6.08
N MET A 56 10.72 -8.19 -6.80
CA MET A 56 11.38 -7.93 -8.08
C MET A 56 12.91 -7.91 -7.95
N TRP A 57 13.41 -7.33 -6.86
CA TRP A 57 14.85 -7.27 -6.60
C TRP A 57 15.43 -8.66 -6.34
N ASP A 58 14.74 -9.49 -5.56
CA ASP A 58 15.15 -10.85 -5.26
C ASP A 58 15.19 -11.70 -6.55
N GLU A 59 14.15 -11.63 -7.38
CA GLU A 59 14.09 -12.30 -8.69
C GLU A 59 15.19 -11.81 -9.63
N PHE A 60 15.42 -10.50 -9.71
CA PHE A 60 16.51 -9.94 -10.50
C PHE A 60 17.87 -10.47 -10.04
N TYR A 61 18.10 -10.46 -8.73
CA TYR A 61 19.36 -10.91 -8.15
C TYR A 61 19.60 -12.40 -8.43
N ILE A 62 18.59 -13.26 -8.26
CA ILE A 62 18.68 -14.69 -8.55
C ILE A 62 19.04 -14.90 -10.03
N ASN A 63 18.23 -14.37 -10.95
CA ASN A 63 18.42 -14.61 -12.38
C ASN A 63 19.75 -14.02 -12.89
N ARG A 64 20.11 -12.81 -12.45
CA ARG A 64 21.31 -12.13 -12.94
C ARG A 64 22.59 -12.61 -12.27
N ALA A 65 22.60 -12.72 -10.94
CA ALA A 65 23.82 -12.97 -10.18
C ALA A 65 24.12 -14.47 -10.06
N ILE A 66 23.09 -15.32 -9.94
CA ILE A 66 23.24 -16.76 -9.72
C ILE A 66 23.16 -17.49 -11.07
N GLU A 67 22.04 -17.37 -11.78
CA GLU A 67 21.79 -18.11 -13.03
C GLU A 67 22.53 -17.53 -14.25
N LYS A 68 23.08 -16.31 -14.10
CA LYS A 68 23.80 -15.57 -15.17
C LYS A 68 22.94 -15.28 -16.41
N GLU A 69 21.64 -15.19 -16.24
CA GLU A 69 20.72 -14.86 -17.32
C GLU A 69 20.67 -13.34 -17.60
N ALA A 70 20.20 -12.99 -18.79
CA ALA A 70 19.84 -11.63 -19.11
C ALA A 70 18.45 -11.35 -18.58
N VAL A 71 18.31 -10.31 -17.75
CA VAL A 71 17.02 -9.82 -17.26
C VAL A 71 16.74 -8.51 -17.97
N HIS A 72 15.60 -8.43 -18.64
CA HIS A 72 15.14 -7.23 -19.33
C HIS A 72 14.07 -6.51 -18.49
N ASP A 73 13.82 -5.24 -18.83
CA ASP A 73 12.79 -4.45 -18.14
C ASP A 73 11.40 -5.09 -18.23
N THR A 74 11.10 -5.78 -19.33
CA THR A 74 9.84 -6.53 -19.50
C THR A 74 9.69 -7.66 -18.48
N ASP A 75 10.78 -8.34 -18.12
CA ASP A 75 10.77 -9.41 -17.13
C ASP A 75 10.48 -8.85 -15.74
N LEU A 76 11.12 -7.72 -15.41
CA LEU A 76 10.85 -6.98 -14.17
C LEU A 76 9.38 -6.53 -14.10
N GLU A 77 8.82 -6.04 -15.20
CA GLU A 77 7.40 -5.69 -15.26
C GLU A 77 6.49 -6.90 -15.03
N LEU A 78 6.82 -8.05 -15.62
CA LEU A 78 6.09 -9.30 -15.41
C LEU A 78 6.14 -9.76 -13.95
N PHE A 79 7.30 -9.72 -13.30
CA PHE A 79 7.45 -10.03 -11.87
C PHE A 79 6.62 -9.08 -11.01
N ALA A 80 6.62 -7.78 -11.33
CA ALA A 80 5.82 -6.79 -10.64
C ALA A 80 4.31 -7.11 -10.72
N ILE A 81 3.83 -7.40 -11.94
CA ILE A 81 2.42 -7.73 -12.20
C ILE A 81 2.03 -9.04 -11.50
N GLN A 82 2.88 -10.06 -11.55
CA GLN A 82 2.65 -11.34 -10.88
C GLN A 82 2.48 -11.12 -9.38
N LYS A 83 3.42 -10.41 -8.74
CA LYS A 83 3.34 -10.17 -7.30
C LYS A 83 2.15 -9.28 -6.91
N ALA A 84 1.83 -8.29 -7.73
CA ALA A 84 0.67 -7.44 -7.52
C ALA A 84 -0.66 -8.24 -7.55
N ARG A 85 -0.75 -9.30 -8.36
CA ARG A 85 -1.93 -10.18 -8.41
C ARG A 85 -2.07 -11.03 -7.14
N GLU A 86 -0.97 -11.45 -6.54
CA GLU A 86 -0.96 -12.21 -5.28
C GLU A 86 -1.36 -11.35 -4.07
N LEU A 87 -0.99 -10.06 -4.08
CA LEU A 87 -1.25 -9.11 -2.99
C LEU A 87 -2.62 -8.42 -3.08
N LYS A 88 -3.50 -8.84 -3.99
CA LYS A 88 -4.88 -8.34 -4.10
C LYS A 88 -5.67 -8.65 -2.83
#